data_AF-A0A6I0E9F1-F1
#
_entry.id   AF-A0A6I0E9F1-F1
#
_cell.length_a   1.000
_cell.length_b   1.000
_cell.length_c   1.000
_cell.angle_alpha   90.00
_cell.angle_beta   90.00
_cell.angle_gamma   90.00
#
_symmetry.space_group_name_H-M   'P 1'
#
loop_
_entity.id
_entity.type
_entity.pdbx_description
1 polymer ?
#
loop_
_entity_poly.entity_id
_entity_poly.type
_entity_poly.pdbx_seq_one_letter_code
_entity_poly.pdbx_strand_id
1 'polypeptide(L)'
;MSDNNFHIFTAPLFVVDLFTAKIRNWNPSFLDLIGLEKTPSSDIYFSDILSFRNIDGWDAFVNDYFIDGGKYFIHITSPNSDRINYLFQATSLEDRFGESILFQLINTADYRLQFIKTPDRNTDGESETEYSVNVADNLFFKLFQLSPLWMLLYSFEEGRIIDVNESCIDGLGYSYDYLVGKSLYEVNIHPNPMEVITIREEAMKHQRVFRPNFMLKDANGNLKQGILFGELVKMSKGRFFLATFQDMTHFIQMQEKLNESEQKFSLAFKLNPSWMGICRMSNGVFIEVNDRFLRGVGLSEEEVIGRSIFSLKLITDPAGFKQIISSLKDKGNVTKDIFEINTRLRGLRKGFLSVSKVLI
;
A
#
# COMPACT_ATOMS: atom_id res chain seq x y z
N MET A 1 -28.43 -24.22 -37.46
CA MET A 1 -27.58 -24.97 -36.52
C MET A 1 -26.17 -24.77 -37.00
N SER A 2 -25.43 -23.88 -36.35
CA SER A 2 -24.05 -23.52 -36.66
C SER A 2 -23.33 -23.50 -35.32
N ASP A 3 -22.44 -24.45 -35.12
CA ASP A 3 -21.73 -24.68 -33.87
C ASP A 3 -20.81 -23.49 -33.53
N ASN A 4 -21.14 -22.79 -32.44
CA ASN A 4 -20.24 -21.83 -31.81
C ASN A 4 -19.19 -22.60 -30.99
N ASN A 5 -18.05 -22.91 -31.60
CA ASN A 5 -16.94 -23.52 -30.88
C ASN A 5 -16.20 -22.46 -30.06
N PHE A 6 -16.52 -22.38 -28.77
CA PHE A 6 -15.70 -21.71 -27.77
C PHE A 6 -14.63 -22.69 -27.29
N HIS A 7 -13.35 -22.41 -27.54
CA HIS A 7 -12.26 -23.21 -27.01
C HIS A 7 -11.88 -22.70 -25.60
N ILE A 8 -12.29 -23.46 -24.57
CA ILE A 8 -11.89 -23.22 -23.17
C ILE A 8 -10.62 -24.02 -22.91
N PHE A 9 -9.52 -23.37 -22.53
CA PHE A 9 -8.25 -24.05 -22.23
C PHE A 9 -8.18 -24.50 -20.77
N THR A 10 -8.07 -25.80 -20.55
CA THR A 10 -7.80 -26.42 -19.24
C THR A 10 -6.57 -27.33 -19.26
N ALA A 11 -5.74 -27.30 -20.30
CA ALA A 11 -4.61 -28.22 -20.50
C ALA A 11 -3.24 -27.51 -20.67
N PRO A 12 -2.11 -28.17 -20.34
CA PRO A 12 -0.75 -27.65 -20.55
C PRO A 12 -0.50 -27.32 -22.02
N LEU A 13 0.27 -26.24 -22.26
CA LEU A 13 0.44 -25.69 -23.61
C LEU A 13 1.51 -26.44 -24.39
N PHE A 14 2.70 -26.69 -23.79
CA PHE A 14 3.75 -27.60 -24.28
C PHE A 14 4.80 -27.89 -23.18
N VAL A 15 5.63 -28.93 -23.37
CA VAL A 15 6.71 -29.34 -22.45
C VAL A 15 8.04 -29.39 -23.19
N VAL A 16 9.12 -28.95 -22.55
CA VAL A 16 10.49 -29.05 -23.06
C VAL A 16 11.27 -30.06 -22.24
N ASP A 17 11.79 -31.08 -22.90
CA ASP A 17 12.74 -32.04 -22.32
C ASP A 17 14.11 -31.39 -22.16
N LEU A 18 14.69 -31.36 -20.95
CA LEU A 18 15.92 -30.63 -20.69
C LEU A 18 17.17 -31.32 -21.25
N PHE A 19 17.13 -32.63 -21.47
CA PHE A 19 18.27 -33.38 -21.96
C PHE A 19 18.39 -33.28 -23.49
N THR A 20 17.25 -33.32 -24.18
CA THR A 20 17.17 -33.31 -25.64
C THR A 20 16.78 -31.95 -26.23
N ALA A 21 16.34 -31.01 -25.39
CA ALA A 21 15.72 -29.73 -25.76
C ALA A 21 14.47 -29.88 -26.66
N LYS A 22 13.91 -31.09 -26.79
CA LYS A 22 12.79 -31.37 -27.67
C LYS A 22 11.48 -30.90 -27.05
N ILE A 23 10.64 -30.25 -27.85
CA ILE A 23 9.28 -29.87 -27.47
C ILE A 23 8.36 -31.07 -27.67
N ARG A 24 7.53 -31.36 -26.66
CA ARG A 24 6.55 -32.43 -26.67
C ARG A 24 5.24 -31.98 -26.05
N ASN A 25 4.18 -32.76 -26.29
CA ASN A 25 2.86 -32.57 -25.68
C ASN A 25 2.27 -31.17 -25.89
N TRP A 26 2.49 -30.56 -27.06
CA TRP A 26 1.79 -29.32 -27.39
C TRP A 26 0.31 -29.59 -27.66
N ASN A 27 -0.56 -28.64 -27.32
CA ASN A 27 -1.98 -28.72 -27.63
C ASN A 27 -2.30 -28.03 -28.97
N PRO A 28 -3.44 -28.32 -29.61
CA PRO A 28 -3.84 -27.68 -30.86
C PRO A 28 -3.85 -26.14 -30.78
N SER A 29 -4.12 -25.63 -29.58
CA SER A 29 -4.20 -24.20 -29.28
C SER A 29 -2.85 -23.51 -29.34
N PHE A 30 -1.76 -24.20 -28.99
CA PHE A 30 -0.40 -23.73 -29.20
C PHE A 30 -0.09 -23.62 -30.69
N LEU A 31 -0.57 -24.57 -31.50
CA LEU A 31 -0.39 -24.55 -32.95
C LEU A 31 -1.18 -23.40 -33.57
N ASP A 32 -2.42 -23.19 -33.14
CA ASP A 32 -3.22 -22.02 -33.54
C ASP A 32 -2.52 -20.70 -33.12
N LEU A 33 -1.94 -20.64 -31.92
CA LEU A 33 -1.23 -19.47 -31.36
C LEU A 33 -0.08 -18.99 -32.26
N ILE A 34 0.63 -19.95 -32.85
CA ILE A 34 1.80 -19.70 -33.70
C ILE A 34 1.44 -19.74 -35.19
N GLY A 35 0.14 -19.79 -35.52
CA GLY A 35 -0.36 -19.73 -36.89
C GLY A 35 -0.22 -21.01 -37.70
N LEU A 36 -0.08 -22.16 -37.04
CA LEU A 36 0.04 -23.47 -37.69
C LEU A 36 -1.29 -24.21 -37.75
N GLU A 37 -1.78 -24.43 -38.97
CA GLU A 37 -3.01 -25.20 -39.21
C GLU A 37 -2.84 -26.72 -39.02
N LYS A 38 -1.61 -27.23 -38.93
CA LYS A 38 -1.32 -28.68 -38.82
C LYS A 38 -0.16 -28.99 -37.89
N THR A 39 -0.24 -30.16 -37.25
CA THR A 39 0.83 -30.72 -36.43
C THR A 39 2.07 -30.95 -37.29
N PRO A 40 3.25 -30.43 -36.90
CA PRO A 40 4.51 -30.69 -37.59
C PRO A 40 4.79 -32.19 -37.68
N SER A 41 5.26 -32.65 -38.84
CA SER A 41 5.65 -34.05 -39.06
C SER A 41 7.06 -34.38 -38.56
N SER A 42 7.80 -33.37 -38.09
CA SER A 42 9.17 -33.48 -37.59
C SER A 42 9.27 -32.96 -36.15
N ASP A 43 10.32 -33.39 -35.46
CA ASP A 43 10.62 -32.96 -34.09
C ASP A 43 10.97 -31.47 -34.07
N ILE A 44 10.40 -30.74 -33.12
CA ILE A 44 10.70 -29.32 -32.89
C ILE A 44 11.50 -29.20 -31.60
N TYR A 45 12.56 -28.40 -31.63
CA TYR A 45 13.41 -28.13 -30.48
C TYR A 45 13.13 -26.73 -29.93
N PHE A 46 13.35 -26.55 -28.62
CA PHE A 46 13.16 -25.26 -27.96
C PHE A 46 14.08 -24.18 -28.54
N SER A 47 15.27 -24.58 -29.01
CA SER A 47 16.15 -23.70 -29.77
C SER A 47 15.52 -23.20 -31.06
N ASP A 48 14.63 -23.95 -31.72
CA ASP A 48 14.01 -23.52 -32.98
C ASP A 48 13.03 -22.36 -32.75
N ILE A 49 12.37 -22.34 -31.58
CA ILE A 49 11.58 -21.17 -31.11
C ILE A 49 12.51 -19.96 -30.89
N LEU A 50 13.69 -20.18 -30.32
CA LEU A 50 14.61 -19.10 -29.92
C LEU A 50 15.53 -18.59 -31.04
N SER A 51 15.79 -19.39 -32.07
CA SER A 51 16.91 -19.19 -33.01
C SER A 51 16.51 -18.72 -34.41
N PHE A 52 15.25 -18.32 -34.62
CA PHE A 52 14.80 -17.66 -35.86
C PHE A 52 15.06 -18.48 -37.14
N ARG A 53 15.07 -19.82 -37.07
CA ARG A 53 15.14 -20.62 -38.29
C ARG A 53 13.74 -20.87 -38.82
N ASN A 54 13.64 -20.73 -40.14
CA ASN A 54 12.45 -20.94 -40.94
C ASN A 54 11.97 -22.39 -40.76
N ILE A 55 11.15 -22.63 -39.74
CA ILE A 55 10.34 -23.85 -39.64
C ILE A 55 9.26 -23.65 -40.69
N ASP A 56 9.25 -24.46 -41.74
CA ASP A 56 8.31 -24.30 -42.86
C ASP A 56 6.86 -24.20 -42.32
N GLY A 57 6.23 -23.03 -42.52
CA GLY A 57 4.88 -22.71 -42.07
C GLY A 57 4.77 -21.92 -40.76
N TRP A 58 5.88 -21.57 -40.08
CA TRP A 58 5.86 -20.69 -38.90
C TRP A 58 6.09 -19.24 -39.30
N ASP A 59 5.01 -18.46 -39.34
CA ASP A 59 5.09 -17.00 -39.41
C ASP A 59 4.98 -16.44 -37.98
N ALA A 60 5.96 -16.67 -37.11
CA ALA A 60 5.98 -16.13 -35.75
C ALA A 60 7.41 -15.71 -35.32
N PHE A 61 7.54 -14.55 -34.68
CA PHE A 61 8.81 -13.89 -34.37
C PHE A 61 8.96 -13.65 -32.87
N VAL A 62 9.96 -14.24 -32.22
CA VAL A 62 10.26 -13.93 -30.81
C VAL A 62 11.17 -12.69 -30.75
N ASN A 63 10.69 -11.54 -30.28
CA ASN A 63 11.50 -10.31 -30.31
C ASN A 63 12.36 -10.06 -29.05
N ASP A 64 11.99 -10.57 -27.87
CA ASP A 64 12.81 -10.45 -26.64
C ASP A 64 12.34 -11.42 -25.53
N TYR A 65 13.17 -11.66 -24.51
CA TYR A 65 12.78 -12.39 -23.29
C TYR A 65 13.49 -11.92 -22.00
N PHE A 66 12.81 -12.02 -20.85
CA PHE A 66 13.42 -11.78 -19.54
C PHE A 66 12.77 -12.64 -18.42
N ILE A 67 13.38 -12.65 -17.23
CA ILE A 67 12.99 -13.49 -16.09
C ILE A 67 12.72 -12.62 -14.86
N ASP A 68 11.56 -12.81 -14.22
CA ASP A 68 11.22 -12.20 -12.92
C ASP A 68 10.41 -13.17 -12.06
N GLY A 69 10.79 -13.36 -10.80
CA GLY A 69 10.08 -14.21 -9.83
C GLY A 69 9.79 -15.65 -10.29
N GLY A 70 10.59 -16.24 -11.19
CA GLY A 70 10.37 -17.57 -11.76
C GLY A 70 9.43 -17.63 -12.96
N LYS A 71 9.05 -16.48 -13.54
CA LYS A 71 8.21 -16.37 -14.75
C LYS A 71 9.08 -15.99 -15.95
N TYR A 72 8.82 -16.62 -17.10
CA TYR A 72 9.55 -16.37 -18.35
C TYR A 72 8.68 -15.54 -19.29
N PHE A 73 9.13 -14.31 -19.57
CA PHE A 73 8.46 -13.40 -20.48
C PHE A 73 9.03 -13.66 -21.88
N ILE A 74 8.23 -14.11 -22.86
CA ILE A 74 8.69 -14.39 -24.23
C ILE A 74 7.81 -13.61 -25.20
N HIS A 75 8.35 -12.56 -25.80
CA HIS A 75 7.59 -11.68 -26.69
C HIS A 75 7.53 -12.29 -28.09
N ILE A 76 6.36 -12.75 -28.56
CA ILE A 76 6.17 -13.36 -29.90
C ILE A 76 5.25 -12.49 -30.77
N THR A 77 5.57 -12.26 -32.03
CA THR A 77 4.74 -11.53 -33.01
C THR A 77 4.46 -12.42 -34.20
N SER A 78 3.19 -12.67 -34.56
CA SER A 78 2.82 -13.38 -35.79
C SER A 78 2.17 -12.43 -36.80
N PRO A 79 2.50 -12.48 -38.11
CA PRO A 79 1.85 -11.69 -39.17
C PRO A 79 0.35 -11.97 -39.33
N ASN A 80 -0.13 -13.13 -38.89
CA ASN A 80 -1.53 -13.54 -39.06
C ASN A 80 -2.42 -13.23 -37.85
N SER A 81 -1.84 -12.72 -36.75
CA SER A 81 -2.60 -12.23 -35.60
C SER A 81 -2.41 -10.73 -35.47
N ASP A 82 -3.48 -9.95 -35.49
CA ASP A 82 -3.43 -8.52 -35.20
C ASP A 82 -3.07 -8.28 -33.71
N ARG A 83 -1.76 -8.40 -33.42
CA ARG A 83 -1.02 -8.20 -32.16
C ARG A 83 -1.43 -9.04 -30.96
N ILE A 84 -0.55 -9.93 -30.50
CA ILE A 84 -0.66 -10.51 -29.15
C ILE A 84 0.72 -10.68 -28.49
N ASN A 85 0.92 -10.05 -27.33
CA ASN A 85 2.03 -10.30 -26.43
C ASN A 85 1.69 -11.52 -25.56
N TYR A 86 2.57 -12.50 -25.46
CA TYR A 86 2.35 -13.72 -24.68
C TYR A 86 3.32 -13.79 -23.49
N LEU A 87 2.84 -14.21 -22.31
CA LEU A 87 3.68 -14.52 -21.16
C LEU A 87 3.55 -15.99 -20.84
N PHE A 88 4.62 -16.61 -20.35
CA PHE A 88 4.60 -18.02 -20.00
C PHE A 88 5.12 -18.24 -18.57
N GLN A 89 4.43 -19.10 -17.83
CA GLN A 89 4.91 -19.66 -16.57
C GLN A 89 5.69 -20.91 -16.93
N ALA A 90 6.92 -21.00 -16.44
CA ALA A 90 7.70 -22.21 -16.55
C ALA A 90 7.75 -22.88 -15.17
N THR A 91 7.37 -24.14 -15.11
CA THR A 91 7.49 -24.94 -13.89
C THR A 91 8.39 -26.14 -14.17
N SER A 92 9.41 -26.32 -13.33
CA SER A 92 10.26 -27.52 -13.38
C SER A 92 9.43 -28.74 -12.98
N LEU A 93 9.50 -29.80 -13.78
CA LEU A 93 8.86 -31.08 -13.49
C LEU A 93 9.87 -32.21 -13.68
N GLU A 94 9.76 -33.20 -12.81
CA GLU A 94 10.40 -34.49 -13.00
C GLU A 94 9.32 -35.45 -13.50
N ASP A 95 9.48 -35.95 -14.72
CA ASP A 95 8.56 -36.95 -15.27
C ASP A 95 9.31 -38.21 -15.72
N ARG A 96 8.57 -39.16 -16.28
CA ARG A 96 9.08 -40.45 -16.74
C ARG A 96 10.10 -40.36 -17.89
N PHE A 97 10.35 -39.17 -18.44
CA PHE A 97 11.39 -38.89 -19.43
C PHE A 97 12.59 -38.13 -18.83
N GLY A 98 12.59 -37.82 -17.53
CA GLY A 98 13.64 -37.10 -16.82
C GLY A 98 13.21 -35.70 -16.37
N GLU A 99 14.17 -34.81 -16.14
CA GLU A 99 13.89 -33.41 -15.85
C GLU A 99 13.34 -32.70 -17.09
N SER A 100 12.26 -31.96 -16.91
CA SER A 100 11.56 -31.24 -17.98
C SER A 100 11.03 -29.92 -17.48
N ILE A 101 10.78 -29.00 -18.39
CA ILE A 101 10.16 -27.71 -18.09
C ILE A 101 8.79 -27.66 -18.77
N LEU A 102 7.75 -27.45 -17.96
CA LEU A 102 6.40 -27.21 -18.44
C LEU A 102 6.20 -25.73 -18.67
N PHE A 103 5.80 -25.36 -19.89
CA PHE A 103 5.43 -23.99 -20.24
C PHE A 103 3.91 -23.87 -20.35
N GLN A 104 3.37 -22.92 -19.58
CA GLN A 104 1.95 -22.58 -19.55
C GLN A 104 1.80 -21.12 -19.89
N LEU A 105 0.89 -20.76 -20.80
CA LEU A 105 0.61 -19.35 -21.05
C LEU A 105 0.08 -18.69 -19.77
N ILE A 106 0.80 -17.69 -19.26
CA ILE A 106 0.27 -16.75 -18.27
C ILE A 106 -0.47 -15.67 -19.05
N ASN A 107 -1.68 -15.44 -18.61
CA ASN A 107 -2.47 -14.32 -19.04
C ASN A 107 -1.82 -12.99 -18.61
N THR A 108 -1.32 -12.18 -19.55
CA THR A 108 -0.63 -10.91 -19.26
C THR A 108 -1.54 -9.74 -18.92
N ALA A 109 -2.86 -9.94 -18.86
CA ALA A 109 -3.82 -8.89 -18.55
C ALA A 109 -4.46 -9.09 -17.17
N ASP A 110 -3.71 -9.67 -16.23
CA ASP A 110 -4.26 -10.27 -15.02
C ASP A 110 -5.08 -11.53 -15.36
N TYR A 111 -5.40 -12.33 -14.36
CA TYR A 111 -6.14 -13.57 -14.45
C TYR A 111 -7.55 -13.44 -15.12
N ARG A 112 -7.67 -13.18 -16.44
CA ARG A 112 -8.95 -13.22 -17.19
C ARG A 112 -8.84 -13.69 -18.65
N LEU A 113 -9.42 -14.86 -18.91
CA LEU A 113 -9.76 -15.42 -20.24
C LEU A 113 -10.21 -14.35 -21.25
N GLN A 114 -9.58 -14.32 -22.43
CA GLN A 114 -10.20 -13.74 -23.64
C GLN A 114 -10.95 -14.84 -24.40
N PHE A 115 -12.18 -14.54 -24.80
CA PHE A 115 -12.82 -15.21 -25.93
C PHE A 115 -12.59 -14.33 -27.15
N ILE A 116 -11.75 -14.79 -28.10
CA ILE A 116 -11.63 -14.14 -29.40
C ILE A 116 -12.83 -14.60 -30.22
N LYS A 117 -13.78 -13.70 -30.47
CA LYS A 117 -14.80 -13.90 -31.49
C LYS A 117 -14.15 -13.56 -32.83
N THR A 118 -13.92 -14.54 -33.69
CA THR A 118 -13.58 -14.26 -35.08
C THR A 118 -14.80 -13.63 -35.75
N PRO A 119 -14.68 -12.42 -36.32
CA PRO A 119 -15.77 -11.88 -37.12
C PRO A 119 -15.91 -12.77 -38.36
N ASP A 120 -17.16 -13.10 -38.70
CA ASP A 120 -17.44 -13.66 -40.01
C ASP A 120 -16.99 -12.62 -41.04
N ARG A 121 -16.20 -13.06 -42.03
CA ARG A 121 -15.82 -12.23 -43.18
C ARG A 121 -17.09 -11.90 -43.94
N ASN A 122 -17.74 -10.79 -43.59
CA ASN A 122 -18.52 -9.91 -44.46
C ASN A 122 -19.46 -9.05 -43.60
N THR A 123 -18.99 -7.86 -43.19
CA THR A 123 -19.82 -6.66 -43.14
C THR A 123 -18.88 -5.47 -42.98
N ASP A 124 -18.68 -4.73 -44.08
CA ASP A 124 -18.21 -3.35 -44.03
C ASP A 124 -19.25 -2.54 -43.25
N GLY A 125 -18.85 -1.94 -42.13
CA GLY A 125 -19.72 -1.03 -41.39
C GLY A 125 -19.37 -0.86 -39.92
N GLU A 126 -18.62 0.21 -39.67
CA GLU A 126 -18.56 1.00 -38.43
C GLU A 126 -18.00 0.32 -37.16
N SER A 127 -16.85 0.81 -36.67
CA SER A 127 -16.22 0.30 -35.44
C SER A 127 -15.43 1.39 -34.69
N GLU A 128 -16.13 2.32 -34.05
CA GLU A 128 -15.54 3.18 -32.99
C GLU A 128 -15.90 2.72 -31.57
N THR A 129 -16.75 1.69 -31.42
CA THR A 129 -17.36 1.34 -30.12
C THR A 129 -16.66 0.22 -29.33
N GLU A 130 -15.67 -0.49 -29.91
CA GLU A 130 -15.08 -1.70 -29.30
C GLU A 130 -13.75 -1.46 -28.56
N TYR A 131 -13.05 -0.35 -28.84
CA TYR A 131 -11.76 -0.02 -28.20
C TYR A 131 -11.88 0.56 -26.77
N SER A 132 -13.04 1.05 -26.36
CA SER A 132 -13.22 1.76 -25.08
C SER A 132 -13.43 0.84 -23.87
N VAL A 133 -13.95 -0.37 -24.07
CA VAL A 133 -14.27 -1.32 -22.99
C VAL A 133 -13.00 -1.93 -22.38
N ASN A 134 -12.00 -2.22 -23.20
CA ASN A 134 -10.79 -2.95 -22.78
C ASN A 134 -9.77 -2.07 -22.02
N VAL A 135 -9.70 -0.77 -22.34
CA VAL A 135 -8.85 0.19 -21.62
C VAL A 135 -9.44 0.53 -20.25
N ALA A 136 -10.77 0.68 -20.16
CA ALA A 136 -11.45 0.98 -18.90
C ALA A 136 -11.36 -0.19 -17.91
N ASP A 137 -11.52 -1.43 -18.36
CA ASP A 137 -11.45 -2.62 -17.52
C ASP A 137 -10.02 -2.89 -17.00
N ASN A 138 -8.99 -2.70 -17.85
CA ASN A 138 -7.58 -2.81 -17.43
C ASN A 138 -7.16 -1.68 -16.48
N LEU A 139 -7.64 -0.46 -16.71
CA LEU A 139 -7.36 0.68 -15.83
C LEU A 139 -8.04 0.48 -14.47
N PHE A 140 -9.30 0.03 -14.45
CA PHE A 140 -10.00 -0.28 -13.21
C PHE A 140 -9.28 -1.35 -12.40
N PHE A 141 -8.88 -2.46 -13.03
CA PHE A 141 -8.13 -3.51 -12.34
C PHE A 141 -6.83 -2.97 -11.74
N LYS A 142 -6.03 -2.23 -12.52
CA LYS A 142 -4.77 -1.64 -12.03
C LYS A 142 -4.99 -0.66 -10.89
N LEU A 143 -5.97 0.25 -11.01
CA LEU A 143 -6.31 1.18 -9.93
C LEU A 143 -6.83 0.45 -8.69
N PHE A 144 -7.59 -0.63 -8.89
CA PHE A 144 -8.10 -1.45 -7.80
C PHE A 144 -6.96 -2.16 -7.05
N GLN A 145 -6.09 -2.87 -7.77
CA GLN A 145 -4.99 -3.61 -7.16
C GLN A 145 -3.90 -2.71 -6.56
N LEU A 146 -3.49 -1.67 -7.27
CA LEU A 146 -2.39 -0.79 -6.85
C LEU A 146 -2.80 0.29 -5.83
N SER A 147 -4.08 0.41 -5.52
CA SER A 147 -4.53 1.37 -4.51
C SER A 147 -3.94 1.00 -3.14
N PRO A 148 -3.40 1.97 -2.40
CA PRO A 148 -2.94 1.75 -1.03
C PRO A 148 -4.09 1.60 -0.02
N LEU A 149 -5.33 1.88 -0.44
CA LEU A 149 -6.51 1.66 0.40
C LEU A 149 -6.91 0.19 0.36
N TRP A 150 -7.47 -0.32 1.46
CA TRP A 150 -8.05 -1.66 1.48
C TRP A 150 -9.37 -1.61 0.75
N MET A 151 -9.51 -2.37 -0.33
CA MET A 151 -10.71 -2.36 -1.14
C MET A 151 -11.29 -3.76 -1.27
N LEU A 152 -12.62 -3.80 -1.17
CA LEU A 152 -13.40 -5.02 -1.22
C LEU A 152 -14.67 -4.75 -2.02
N LEU A 153 -14.93 -5.60 -3.02
CA LEU A 153 -16.14 -5.57 -3.82
C LEU A 153 -16.99 -6.80 -3.47
N TYR A 154 -18.26 -6.59 -3.16
CA TYR A 154 -19.18 -7.70 -2.86
C TYR A 154 -20.55 -7.54 -3.53
N SER A 155 -21.18 -8.67 -3.83
CA SER A 155 -22.57 -8.74 -4.28
C SER A 155 -23.47 -8.15 -3.20
N PHE A 156 -24.24 -7.12 -3.56
CA PHE A 156 -25.05 -6.42 -2.57
C PHE A 156 -26.19 -7.29 -2.04
N GLU A 157 -26.73 -8.16 -2.88
CA GLU A 157 -27.84 -9.05 -2.56
C GLU A 157 -27.40 -10.14 -1.57
N GLU A 158 -26.34 -10.87 -1.91
CA GLU A 158 -25.88 -12.07 -1.16
C GLU A 158 -24.80 -11.75 -0.11
N GLY A 159 -24.20 -10.57 -0.15
CA GLY A 159 -23.03 -10.25 0.66
C GLY A 159 -21.78 -11.03 0.24
N ARG A 160 -21.80 -11.69 -0.92
CA ARG A 160 -20.69 -12.53 -1.41
C ARG A 160 -19.56 -11.65 -1.90
N ILE A 161 -18.37 -11.82 -1.34
CA ILE A 161 -17.16 -11.13 -1.75
C ILE A 161 -16.81 -11.60 -3.17
N ILE A 162 -16.73 -10.64 -4.08
CA ILE A 162 -16.43 -10.86 -5.49
C ILE A 162 -14.96 -10.65 -5.76
N ASP A 163 -14.36 -9.63 -5.13
CA ASP A 163 -12.95 -9.31 -5.31
C ASP A 163 -12.41 -8.49 -4.13
N VAL A 164 -11.10 -8.56 -3.95
CA VAL A 164 -10.33 -7.81 -2.95
C VAL A 164 -8.98 -7.41 -3.53
N ASN A 165 -8.46 -6.25 -3.13
CA ASN A 165 -7.13 -5.84 -3.58
C ASN A 165 -6.00 -6.32 -2.65
N GLU A 166 -4.77 -6.30 -3.13
CA GLU A 166 -3.57 -6.70 -2.36
C GLU A 166 -3.48 -5.98 -1.01
N SER A 167 -3.69 -4.66 -0.97
CA SER A 167 -3.66 -3.89 0.27
C SER A 167 -4.66 -4.40 1.32
N CYS A 168 -5.84 -4.86 0.90
CA CYS A 168 -6.86 -5.43 1.79
C CYS A 168 -6.44 -6.81 2.33
N ILE A 169 -5.85 -7.65 1.48
CA ILE A 169 -5.31 -8.97 1.85
C ILE A 169 -4.21 -8.80 2.90
N ASP A 170 -3.22 -7.95 2.61
CA ASP A 170 -2.09 -7.69 3.50
C ASP A 170 -2.55 -7.08 4.82
N GLY A 171 -3.49 -6.15 4.75
CA GLY A 171 -4.02 -5.44 5.90
C GLY A 171 -4.88 -6.28 6.84
N LEU A 172 -5.74 -7.14 6.28
CA LEU A 172 -6.61 -8.03 7.05
C LEU A 172 -5.92 -9.36 7.39
N GLY A 173 -4.88 -9.75 6.68
CA GLY A 173 -4.14 -11.01 6.92
C GLY A 173 -4.89 -12.28 6.50
N TYR A 174 -5.90 -12.16 5.62
CA TYR A 174 -6.58 -13.31 5.02
C TYR A 174 -6.12 -13.51 3.58
N SER A 175 -6.01 -14.75 3.11
CA SER A 175 -5.69 -15.02 1.70
C SER A 175 -6.86 -14.68 0.77
N TYR A 176 -6.53 -14.36 -0.49
CA TYR A 176 -7.52 -14.14 -1.54
C TYR A 176 -8.53 -15.28 -1.65
N ASP A 177 -8.02 -16.52 -1.75
CA ASP A 177 -8.84 -17.73 -1.89
C ASP A 177 -9.75 -18.00 -0.69
N TYR A 178 -9.39 -17.48 0.49
CA TYR A 178 -10.25 -17.55 1.67
C TYR A 178 -11.39 -16.54 1.61
N LEU A 179 -11.11 -15.30 1.16
CA LEU A 179 -12.08 -14.21 1.16
C LEU A 179 -13.06 -14.31 -0.01
N VAL A 180 -12.55 -14.51 -1.22
CA VAL A 180 -13.37 -14.45 -2.43
C VAL A 180 -14.32 -15.64 -2.48
N GLY A 181 -15.58 -15.33 -2.81
CA GLY A 181 -16.67 -16.29 -2.80
C GLY A 181 -17.32 -16.50 -1.44
N LYS A 182 -16.73 -16.05 -0.31
CA LYS A 182 -17.41 -16.10 1.00
C LYS A 182 -18.40 -14.96 1.18
N SER A 183 -19.39 -15.18 2.03
CA SER A 183 -20.26 -14.10 2.46
C SER A 183 -19.58 -13.25 3.54
N LEU A 184 -19.79 -11.93 3.53
CA LEU A 184 -19.34 -11.03 4.60
C LEU A 184 -19.84 -11.46 5.98
N TYR A 185 -20.96 -12.18 6.06
CA TYR A 185 -21.50 -12.71 7.32
C TYR A 185 -20.70 -13.92 7.85
N GLU A 186 -19.93 -14.59 6.99
CA GLU A 186 -19.09 -15.75 7.33
C GLU A 186 -17.66 -15.36 7.67
N VAL A 187 -17.24 -14.16 7.26
CA VAL A 187 -15.89 -13.64 7.46
C VAL A 187 -15.87 -12.80 8.74
N ASN A 188 -14.94 -13.12 9.64
CA ASN A 188 -14.85 -12.51 10.96
C ASN A 188 -14.13 -11.16 10.97
N ILE A 189 -14.43 -10.26 10.02
CA ILE A 189 -13.78 -8.95 9.88
C ILE A 189 -14.49 -7.82 10.62
N HIS A 190 -15.75 -8.01 11.02
CA HIS A 190 -16.49 -7.03 11.80
C HIS A 190 -16.48 -7.42 13.29
N PRO A 191 -16.03 -6.55 14.20
CA PRO A 191 -16.13 -6.80 15.65
C PRO A 191 -17.58 -6.95 16.11
N ASN A 192 -18.49 -6.21 15.47
CA ASN A 192 -19.93 -6.29 15.69
C ASN A 192 -20.64 -6.68 14.39
N PRO A 193 -21.21 -7.90 14.28
CA PRO A 193 -21.92 -8.36 13.09
C PRO A 193 -23.09 -7.47 12.65
N MET A 194 -23.70 -6.70 13.58
CA MET A 194 -24.79 -5.78 13.26
C MET A 194 -24.36 -4.64 12.33
N GLU A 195 -23.07 -4.30 12.27
CA GLU A 195 -22.57 -3.23 11.40
C GLU A 195 -22.82 -3.54 9.92
N VAL A 196 -22.70 -4.81 9.51
CA VAL A 196 -22.97 -5.21 8.12
C VAL A 196 -24.42 -4.91 7.73
N ILE A 197 -25.35 -5.11 8.66
CA ILE A 197 -26.79 -4.83 8.44
C ILE A 197 -27.00 -3.32 8.35
N THR A 198 -26.45 -2.54 9.28
CA THR A 198 -26.58 -1.07 9.27
C THR A 198 -25.98 -0.44 8.02
N ILE A 199 -24.80 -0.91 7.56
CA ILE A 199 -24.16 -0.45 6.32
C ILE A 199 -25.08 -0.75 5.13
N ARG A 200 -25.67 -1.94 5.07
CA ARG A 200 -26.58 -2.34 3.99
C ARG A 200 -27.83 -1.47 3.94
N GLU A 201 -28.45 -1.19 5.08
CA GLU A 201 -29.64 -0.34 5.18
C GLU A 201 -29.36 1.09 4.72
N GLU A 202 -28.23 1.66 5.14
CA GLU A 202 -27.82 3.00 4.71
C GLU A 202 -27.50 3.05 3.23
N ALA A 203 -26.77 2.05 2.71
CA ALA A 203 -26.48 1.93 1.29
C ALA A 203 -27.76 1.83 0.44
N MET A 204 -28.79 1.12 0.92
CA MET A 204 -30.11 1.09 0.24
C MET A 204 -30.73 2.48 0.15
N LYS A 205 -30.66 3.27 1.22
CA LYS A 205 -31.30 4.59 1.31
C LYS A 205 -30.52 5.68 0.58
N HIS A 206 -29.20 5.64 0.67
CA HIS A 206 -28.33 6.76 0.27
C HIS A 206 -27.38 6.42 -0.88
N GLN A 207 -27.34 5.16 -1.34
CA GLN A 207 -26.40 4.63 -2.35
C GLN A 207 -24.92 4.71 -1.94
N ARG A 208 -24.60 5.30 -0.79
CA ARG A 208 -23.24 5.45 -0.26
C ARG A 208 -23.25 5.40 1.26
N VAL A 209 -22.10 5.05 1.83
CA VAL A 209 -21.85 4.96 3.27
C VAL A 209 -20.52 5.64 3.57
N PHE A 210 -20.49 6.42 4.65
CA PHE A 210 -19.27 7.01 5.18
C PHE A 210 -19.24 6.86 6.70
N ARG A 211 -18.11 6.35 7.22
CA ARG A 211 -17.85 6.17 8.65
C ARG A 211 -16.42 6.60 8.95
N PRO A 212 -16.22 7.77 9.58
CA PRO A 212 -14.88 8.26 9.90
C PRO A 212 -14.20 7.48 11.04
N ASN A 213 -14.99 6.77 11.85
CA ASN A 213 -14.52 5.96 12.96
C ASN A 213 -15.14 4.57 12.84
N PHE A 214 -14.54 3.74 11.99
CA PHE A 214 -14.97 2.38 11.73
C PHE A 214 -13.95 1.38 12.25
N MET A 215 -14.43 0.24 12.75
CA MET A 215 -13.58 -0.78 13.34
C MET A 215 -13.67 -2.05 12.51
N LEU A 216 -12.52 -2.52 12.05
CA LEU A 216 -12.35 -3.85 11.48
C LEU A 216 -11.51 -4.72 12.40
N LYS A 217 -11.56 -6.02 12.14
CA LYS A 217 -10.77 -7.04 12.81
C LYS A 217 -9.96 -7.80 11.76
N ASP A 218 -8.67 -7.93 12.00
CA ASP A 218 -7.80 -8.76 11.15
C ASP A 218 -7.91 -10.25 11.51
N ALA A 219 -7.25 -11.12 10.73
CA ALA A 219 -7.25 -12.57 10.90
C ALA A 219 -6.67 -13.02 12.25
N ASN A 220 -5.84 -12.19 12.90
CA ASN A 220 -5.27 -12.45 14.21
C ASN A 220 -6.16 -11.93 15.35
N GLY A 221 -7.25 -11.24 15.03
CA GLY A 221 -8.17 -10.66 16.00
C GLY A 221 -7.80 -9.25 16.44
N ASN A 222 -6.78 -8.62 15.87
CA ASN A 222 -6.43 -7.24 16.22
C ASN A 222 -7.46 -6.28 15.63
N LEU A 223 -7.79 -5.26 16.41
CA LEU A 223 -8.68 -4.20 15.98
C LEU A 223 -7.94 -3.16 15.13
N LYS A 224 -8.54 -2.82 13.99
CA LYS A 224 -8.07 -1.82 13.05
C LYS A 224 -9.08 -0.67 13.03
N GLN A 225 -8.64 0.51 13.45
CA GLN A 225 -9.47 1.71 13.44
C GLN A 225 -9.17 2.53 12.21
N GLY A 226 -10.21 2.93 11.49
CA GLY A 226 -10.03 3.63 10.23
C GLY A 226 -11.30 4.27 9.70
N ILE A 227 -11.18 4.75 8.46
CA ILE A 227 -12.27 5.39 7.73
C ILE A 227 -12.82 4.37 6.74
N LEU A 228 -14.11 4.07 6.84
CA LEU A 228 -14.83 3.29 5.85
C LEU A 228 -15.60 4.24 4.93
N PHE A 229 -15.38 4.10 3.63
CA PHE A 229 -16.25 4.66 2.60
C PHE A 229 -16.71 3.53 1.70
N GLY A 230 -17.98 3.53 1.30
CA GLY A 230 -18.43 2.59 0.29
C GLY A 230 -19.61 3.10 -0.52
N GLU A 231 -19.74 2.56 -1.72
CA GLU A 231 -20.74 3.00 -2.69
C GLU A 231 -21.41 1.80 -3.37
N LEU A 232 -22.71 1.92 -3.60
CA LEU A 232 -23.50 0.95 -4.33
C LEU A 232 -23.34 1.19 -5.84
N VAL A 233 -22.70 0.25 -6.51
CA VAL A 233 -22.43 0.28 -7.95
C VAL A 233 -23.38 -0.68 -8.66
N LYS A 234 -23.99 -0.22 -9.76
CA LYS A 234 -24.81 -1.06 -10.64
C LYS A 234 -23.98 -1.52 -11.83
N MET A 235 -23.94 -2.81 -12.08
CA MET A 235 -23.29 -3.41 -13.24
C MET A 235 -24.29 -4.33 -13.97
N SER A 236 -23.93 -4.80 -15.17
CA SER A 236 -24.78 -5.68 -15.99
C SER A 236 -25.24 -6.95 -15.26
N LYS A 237 -24.45 -7.44 -14.30
CA LYS A 237 -24.71 -8.67 -13.52
C LYS A 237 -25.45 -8.44 -12.19
N GLY A 238 -25.73 -7.19 -11.80
CA GLY A 238 -26.43 -6.91 -10.53
C GLY A 238 -25.91 -5.67 -9.81
N ARG A 239 -26.25 -5.56 -8.52
CA ARG A 239 -25.75 -4.50 -7.63
C ARG A 239 -24.57 -5.02 -6.83
N PHE A 240 -23.54 -4.19 -6.74
CA PHE A 240 -22.33 -4.48 -6.01
C PHE A 240 -22.05 -3.34 -5.06
N PHE A 241 -21.39 -3.62 -3.96
CA PHE A 241 -20.92 -2.59 -3.06
C PHE A 241 -19.40 -2.58 -3.06
N LEU A 242 -18.83 -1.45 -3.46
CA LEU A 242 -17.40 -1.22 -3.39
C LEU A 242 -17.11 -0.54 -2.06
N ALA A 243 -16.49 -1.26 -1.14
CA ALA A 243 -16.01 -0.75 0.13
C ALA A 243 -14.52 -0.41 0.03
N THR A 244 -14.16 0.71 0.63
CA THR A 244 -12.78 1.18 0.81
C THR A 244 -12.56 1.45 2.29
N PHE A 245 -11.43 1.02 2.81
CA PHE A 245 -11.03 1.25 4.19
C PHE A 245 -9.62 1.81 4.25
N GLN A 246 -9.47 2.91 4.99
CA GLN A 246 -8.18 3.50 5.29
C GLN A 246 -7.85 3.20 6.75
N ASP A 247 -6.88 2.31 6.98
CA ASP A 247 -6.38 2.02 8.32
C ASP A 247 -5.64 3.25 8.88
N MET A 248 -6.14 3.76 10.00
CA MET A 248 -5.58 4.91 10.73
C MET A 248 -5.01 4.50 12.08
N THR A 249 -4.95 3.20 12.39
CA THR A 249 -4.58 2.67 13.71
C THR A 249 -3.21 3.18 14.16
N HIS A 250 -2.19 3.04 13.31
CA HIS A 250 -0.84 3.47 13.63
C HIS A 250 -0.76 5.00 13.82
N PHE A 251 -1.44 5.75 12.97
CA PHE A 251 -1.49 7.22 13.07
C PHE A 251 -2.14 7.68 14.38
N ILE A 252 -3.28 7.10 14.74
CA ILE A 252 -4.00 7.41 15.99
C ILE A 252 -3.12 7.06 17.19
N GLN A 253 -2.52 5.87 17.22
CA GLN A 253 -1.63 5.45 18.31
C GLN A 253 -0.40 6.35 18.46
N MET A 254 0.21 6.79 17.35
CA MET A 254 1.32 7.74 17.38
C MET A 254 0.87 9.08 17.94
N GLN A 255 -0.29 9.58 17.51
CA GLN A 255 -0.84 10.85 17.97
C GLN A 255 -1.19 10.82 19.46
N GLU A 256 -1.78 9.72 19.94
CA GLU A 256 -2.06 9.52 21.36
C GLU A 256 -0.78 9.45 22.19
N LYS A 257 0.22 8.68 21.76
CA LYS A 257 1.52 8.62 22.43
C LYS A 257 2.21 9.98 22.49
N LEU A 258 2.15 10.76 21.41
CA LEU A 258 2.69 12.11 21.37
C LEU A 258 1.96 13.01 22.38
N ASN A 259 0.63 13.02 22.34
CA ASN A 259 -0.20 13.84 23.23
C ASN A 259 0.01 13.45 24.71
N GLU A 260 0.09 12.15 25.02
CA GLU A 260 0.45 11.68 26.36
C GLU A 260 1.83 12.15 26.80
N SER A 261 2.82 12.09 25.90
CA SER A 261 4.18 12.54 26.19
C SER A 261 4.23 14.04 26.44
N GLU A 262 3.53 14.83 25.63
CA GLU A 262 3.40 16.29 25.80
C GLU A 262 2.71 16.64 27.12
N GLN A 263 1.62 15.93 27.46
CA GLN A 263 0.93 16.12 28.73
C GLN A 263 1.83 15.76 29.91
N LYS A 264 2.52 14.62 29.87
CA LYS A 264 3.47 14.20 30.92
C LYS A 264 4.60 15.23 31.07
N PHE A 265 5.16 15.72 29.97
CA PHE A 265 6.19 16.77 29.98
C PHE A 265 5.66 18.07 30.58
N SER A 266 4.49 18.55 30.12
CA SER A 266 3.88 19.79 30.61
C SER A 266 3.58 19.69 32.11
N LEU A 267 3.04 18.56 32.58
CA LEU A 267 2.77 18.34 34.00
C LEU A 267 4.07 18.32 34.81
N ALA A 268 5.08 17.58 34.35
CA ALA A 268 6.38 17.49 35.02
C ALA A 268 7.06 18.86 35.12
N PHE A 269 7.03 19.66 34.04
CA PHE A 269 7.59 21.01 34.01
C PHE A 269 6.85 21.98 34.93
N LYS A 270 5.52 22.03 34.84
CA LYS A 270 4.67 22.93 35.64
C LYS A 270 4.69 22.62 37.13
N LEU A 271 4.66 21.34 37.50
CA LEU A 271 4.61 20.90 38.89
C LEU A 271 5.98 20.79 39.55
N ASN A 272 7.09 20.85 38.79
CA ASN A 272 8.43 20.81 39.36
C ASN A 272 8.61 21.93 40.39
N PRO A 273 9.08 21.65 41.62
CA PRO A 273 9.28 22.67 42.65
C PRO A 273 10.42 23.65 42.35
N SER A 274 11.32 23.32 41.41
CA SER A 274 12.46 24.13 40.99
C SER A 274 12.02 25.28 40.07
N TRP A 275 12.81 26.34 40.03
CA TRP A 275 12.61 27.42 39.05
C TRP A 275 13.09 26.94 37.69
N MET A 276 12.16 26.79 36.74
CA MET A 276 12.47 26.28 35.41
C MET A 276 12.07 27.28 34.33
N GLY A 277 12.89 27.35 33.28
CA GLY A 277 12.61 28.15 32.10
C GLY A 277 13.27 27.56 30.87
N ILE A 278 12.55 27.61 29.76
CA ILE A 278 13.04 27.27 28.41
C ILE A 278 13.26 28.60 27.69
N CYS A 279 14.46 28.80 27.16
CA CYS A 279 14.79 30.00 26.43
C CYS A 279 15.52 29.68 25.12
N ARG A 280 15.34 30.55 24.12
CA ARG A 280 16.05 30.45 22.86
C ARG A 280 17.53 30.73 23.09
N MET A 281 18.37 29.75 22.76
CA MET A 281 19.81 29.83 23.00
C MET A 281 20.50 31.02 22.30
N SER A 282 19.99 31.47 21.14
CA SER A 282 20.61 32.54 20.36
C SER A 282 20.52 33.93 21.01
N ASN A 283 19.47 34.20 21.79
CA ASN A 283 19.20 35.54 22.35
C ASN A 283 18.67 35.53 23.80
N GLY A 284 18.56 34.35 24.43
CA GLY A 284 18.09 34.16 25.80
C GLY A 284 16.63 34.55 26.00
N VAL A 285 15.83 34.62 24.93
CA VAL A 285 14.40 34.94 25.02
C VAL A 285 13.63 33.76 25.60
N PHE A 286 12.89 34.00 26.69
CA PHE A 286 12.04 32.97 27.29
C PHE A 286 10.92 32.57 26.34
N ILE A 287 10.77 31.26 26.16
CA ILE A 287 9.71 30.60 25.41
C ILE A 287 8.66 30.09 26.39
N GLU A 288 9.10 29.52 27.51
CA GLU A 288 8.22 28.98 28.55
C GLU A 288 8.91 29.08 29.92
N VAL A 289 8.14 29.26 30.99
CA VAL A 289 8.62 29.22 32.38
C VAL A 289 7.56 28.55 33.24
N ASN A 290 7.97 27.85 34.29
CA ASN A 290 7.00 27.25 35.21
C ASN A 290 6.53 28.25 36.28
N ASP A 291 5.39 27.97 36.93
CA ASP A 291 4.83 28.83 37.97
C ASP A 291 5.79 29.08 39.14
N ARG A 292 6.68 28.12 39.42
CA ARG A 292 7.68 28.26 40.49
C ARG A 292 8.69 29.34 40.15
N PHE A 293 9.14 29.42 38.90
CA PHE A 293 9.98 30.50 38.42
C PHE A 293 9.25 31.84 38.60
N LEU A 294 8.04 31.99 38.05
CA LEU A 294 7.25 33.23 38.11
C LEU A 294 7.05 33.74 39.55
N ARG A 295 6.58 32.86 40.45
CA ARG A 295 6.41 33.19 41.87
C ARG A 295 7.73 33.50 42.57
N GLY A 296 8.80 32.81 42.19
CA GLY A 296 10.13 32.95 42.79
C GLY A 296 10.82 34.26 42.45
N VAL A 297 10.82 34.63 41.17
CA VAL A 297 11.37 35.92 40.70
C VAL A 297 10.40 37.07 40.95
N GLY A 298 9.11 36.74 41.07
CA GLY A 298 8.02 37.66 41.32
C GLY A 298 7.60 38.43 40.09
N LEU A 299 7.58 37.82 38.91
CA LEU A 299 7.15 38.39 37.62
C LEU A 299 5.90 37.65 37.11
N SER A 300 5.04 38.31 36.32
CA SER A 300 3.96 37.65 35.59
C SER A 300 4.48 36.95 34.34
N GLU A 301 3.71 36.01 33.79
CA GLU A 301 4.06 35.33 32.55
C GLU A 301 4.20 36.32 31.38
N GLU A 302 3.27 37.27 31.26
CA GLU A 302 3.27 38.34 30.24
C GLU A 302 4.52 39.24 30.32
N GLU A 303 5.08 39.43 31.52
CA GLU A 303 6.32 40.18 31.73
C GLU A 303 7.56 39.38 31.28
N VAL A 304 7.48 38.05 31.24
CA VAL A 304 8.63 37.15 31.05
C VAL A 304 8.69 36.56 29.63
N ILE A 305 7.57 36.04 29.13
CA ILE A 305 7.53 35.34 27.83
C ILE A 305 7.84 36.33 26.70
N GLY A 306 8.69 35.90 25.77
CA GLY A 306 9.16 36.76 24.68
C GLY A 306 10.22 37.79 25.09
N ARG A 307 10.59 37.88 26.38
CA ARG A 307 11.66 38.76 26.86
C ARG A 307 12.98 38.01 27.05
N SER A 308 14.08 38.69 26.76
CA SER A 308 15.42 38.15 26.99
C SER A 308 15.76 38.17 28.48
N ILE A 309 16.37 37.09 28.97
CA ILE A 309 16.85 36.99 30.36
C ILE A 309 17.74 38.17 30.79
N PHE A 310 18.49 38.75 29.84
CA PHE A 310 19.32 39.94 30.08
C PHE A 310 18.50 41.23 30.24
N SER A 311 17.36 41.34 29.55
CA SER A 311 16.47 42.51 29.63
C SER A 311 15.68 42.56 30.94
N LEU A 312 15.42 41.41 31.54
CA LEU A 312 14.69 41.29 32.81
C LEU A 312 15.55 41.62 34.04
N LYS A 313 16.85 41.89 33.85
CA LYS A 313 17.83 42.21 34.92
C LYS A 313 17.86 41.19 36.07
N LEU A 314 17.49 39.93 35.77
CA LEU A 314 17.53 38.82 36.72
C LEU A 314 18.97 38.32 36.92
N ILE A 315 19.83 38.45 35.91
CA ILE A 315 21.21 37.98 35.96
C ILE A 315 22.11 39.07 36.55
N THR A 316 22.80 38.72 37.64
CA THR A 316 23.70 39.62 38.38
C THR A 316 25.08 39.76 37.71
N ASP A 317 25.56 38.69 37.08
CA ASP A 317 26.77 38.65 36.26
C ASP A 317 26.44 38.24 34.80
N PRO A 318 26.09 39.21 33.93
CA PRO A 318 25.81 38.94 32.53
C PRO A 318 27.01 38.36 31.75
N ALA A 319 28.24 38.71 32.14
CA ALA A 319 29.45 38.22 31.47
C ALA A 319 29.68 36.74 31.77
N GLY A 320 29.59 36.34 33.04
CA GLY A 320 29.64 34.95 33.45
C GLY A 320 28.50 34.11 32.86
N PHE A 321 27.30 34.69 32.72
CA PHE A 321 26.20 33.98 32.06
C PHE A 321 26.44 33.75 30.57
N LYS A 322 27.04 34.73 29.85
CA LYS A 322 27.48 34.52 28.46
C LYS A 322 28.51 33.40 28.33
N GLN A 323 29.43 33.26 29.29
CA GLN A 323 30.38 32.14 29.32
C GLN A 323 29.69 30.78 29.51
N ILE A 324 28.64 30.72 30.34
CA ILE A 324 27.79 29.53 30.48
C ILE A 324 27.14 29.17 29.14
N ILE A 325 26.54 30.14 28.45
CA ILE A 325 25.93 29.93 27.13
C ILE A 325 26.95 29.48 26.08
N SER A 326 28.16 30.06 26.09
CA SER A 326 29.24 29.61 25.20
C SER A 326 29.63 28.17 25.49
N SER A 327 29.77 27.79 26.76
CA SER A 327 30.14 26.44 27.17
C SER A 327 29.08 25.39 26.81
N LEU A 328 27.79 25.79 26.75
CA LEU A 328 26.70 24.91 26.30
C LEU A 328 26.81 24.50 24.83
N LYS A 329 27.43 25.32 23.97
CA LYS A 329 27.65 24.97 22.55
C LYS A 329 28.52 23.72 22.42
N ASP A 330 29.53 23.61 23.25
CA ASP A 330 30.56 22.57 23.15
C ASP A 330 30.23 21.34 24.01
N LYS A 331 29.61 21.54 25.19
CA LYS A 331 29.40 20.47 26.18
C LYS A 331 27.99 19.90 26.23
N GLY A 332 27.00 20.58 25.66
CA GLY A 332 25.58 20.17 25.70
C GLY A 332 24.89 20.38 27.05
N ASN A 333 25.61 20.38 28.17
CA ASN A 333 25.12 20.72 29.51
C ASN A 333 26.14 21.52 30.34
N VAL A 334 25.66 22.32 31.28
CA VAL A 334 26.46 23.08 32.25
C VAL A 334 25.73 23.16 33.58
N THR A 335 26.41 22.80 34.66
CA THR A 335 25.94 22.99 36.03
C THR A 335 26.82 23.99 36.78
N LYS A 336 26.23 24.73 37.73
CA LYS A 336 26.93 25.57 38.70
C LYS A 336 26.33 25.40 40.09
N ASP A 337 27.20 25.21 41.07
CA ASP A 337 26.81 24.99 42.46
C ASP A 337 26.25 26.25 43.13
N ILE A 338 26.80 27.41 42.75
CA ILE A 338 26.33 28.71 43.23
C ILE A 338 26.12 29.62 42.02
N PHE A 339 24.86 29.97 41.80
CA PHE A 339 24.42 30.95 40.83
C PHE A 339 23.56 32.01 41.52
N GLU A 340 23.81 33.27 41.17
CA GLU A 340 23.20 34.43 41.78
C GLU A 340 22.17 35.06 40.84
N ILE A 341 20.92 35.09 41.27
CA ILE A 341 19.80 35.66 40.54
C ILE A 341 19.16 36.77 41.37
N ASN A 342 18.89 37.90 40.72
CA ASN A 342 18.15 39.00 41.32
C ASN A 342 16.65 38.78 41.14
N THR A 343 15.87 38.97 42.20
CA THR A 343 14.41 38.80 42.20
C THR A 343 13.72 40.12 42.53
N ARG A 344 12.56 40.39 41.91
CA ARG A 344 11.80 41.62 42.17
C ARG A 344 11.31 41.69 43.61
N LEU A 345 10.93 40.55 44.19
CA LEU A 345 10.31 40.49 45.52
C LEU A 345 11.28 40.36 46.69
N ARG A 346 12.44 39.73 46.49
CA ARG A 346 13.31 39.26 47.60
C ARG A 346 14.78 39.64 47.43
N GLY A 347 15.12 40.46 46.42
CA GLY A 347 16.51 40.84 46.13
C GLY A 347 17.35 39.66 45.64
N LEU A 348 18.64 39.66 45.97
CA LEU A 348 19.62 38.65 45.56
C LEU A 348 19.32 37.27 46.17
N ARG A 349 19.26 36.24 45.32
CA ARG A 349 19.09 34.83 45.70
C ARG A 349 20.24 34.00 45.15
N LYS A 350 20.72 33.05 45.95
CA LYS A 350 21.72 32.06 45.56
C LYS A 350 21.06 30.69 45.41
N GLY A 351 21.45 29.94 44.40
CA GLY A 351 20.99 28.57 44.21
C GLY A 351 21.84 27.81 43.19
N PHE A 352 21.49 26.55 42.99
CA PHE A 352 22.12 25.72 41.97
C PHE A 352 21.52 26.06 40.60
N LEU A 353 22.36 26.14 39.57
CA LEU A 353 21.95 26.33 38.19
C LEU A 353 22.32 25.08 37.39
N SER A 354 21.36 24.54 36.65
CA SER A 354 21.59 23.53 35.63
C SER A 354 20.99 24.02 34.33
N VAL A 355 21.78 24.01 33.26
CA VAL A 355 21.33 24.39 31.92
C VAL A 355 21.76 23.28 30.96
N SER A 356 20.85 22.87 30.10
CA SER A 356 21.10 21.87 29.07
C SER A 356 20.56 22.37 27.74
N LYS A 357 21.27 22.04 26.66
CA LYS A 357 20.79 22.26 25.30
C LYS A 357 19.75 21.19 24.97
N VAL A 358 18.54 21.62 24.61
CA VAL A 358 17.47 20.75 24.12
C VAL A 358 17.18 21.15 22.68
N LEU A 359 17.06 20.16 21.79
CA LEU A 359 16.54 20.35 20.44
C LEU A 359 15.02 20.18 20.54
N ILE A 360 14.29 21.26 20.32
CA ILE A 360 12.82 21.31 20.30
C ILE A 360 12.41 21.51 18.84
#